data_AF-A0A5S4H442-F1
#
_entry.id   AF-A0A5S4H442-F1
#
_cell.length_a   1.000
_cell.length_b   1.000
_cell.length_c   1.000
_cell.angle_alpha   90.00
_cell.angle_beta   90.00
_cell.angle_gamma   90.00
#
_symmetry.space_group_name_H-M   'P 1'
#
loop_
_entity.id
_entity.type
_entity.pdbx_description
1 polymer ?
#
loop_
_entity_poly.entity_id
_entity_poly.type
_entity_poly.pdbx_seq_one_letter_code
_entity_poly.pdbx_strand_id
1 'polypeptide(L)'
;MALASYGDPRTYTVPLFDLDGTQVHSRLTSTHATGVADLAARTNSDFGPPDSKGHDQRGINAAAYLQHHTEQVLTELAEKLIATTGIGNLCLAGGVALNCVANDRLRRLPSVTGLFIPPPASDRGQALGCALYGLHRLTGELPRCPLTDDSFGRTYDDYDIELALKRDPRSGLVERTVAPFTWRRDDDIAATAAQLLADGKLIGWFQGGSELGPRALGHRSILADPRSTQGRDALNHRIKHREPFRPFAPAILEDDGSDWFDLDGTRSPFMLLAPTVQPEHAKLIPGVVHIDGTARVQTVDSNANQRFASLIDNFGTITGVPVVLNTSFNDREPIVETPADALATFQDTDLDALCIGDFLVEKLR
;
A
#
# COMPACT_ATOMS: atom_id res chain seq x y z
N MET A 1 9.10 8.39 -5.00
CA MET A 1 7.86 7.81 -5.57
C MET A 1 6.81 8.89 -5.84
N ALA A 2 5.74 9.06 -5.06
CA ALA A 2 4.59 9.88 -5.50
C ALA A 2 4.90 11.35 -5.87
N LEU A 3 5.83 12.01 -5.18
CA LEU A 3 6.23 13.39 -5.52
C LEU A 3 7.02 13.47 -6.83
N ALA A 4 7.69 12.39 -7.23
CA ALA A 4 8.60 12.35 -8.37
C ALA A 4 7.90 12.63 -9.70
N SER A 5 6.65 12.22 -9.86
CA SER A 5 5.88 12.41 -11.10
C SER A 5 5.42 13.86 -11.31
N TYR A 6 5.63 14.75 -10.33
CA TYR A 6 5.41 16.19 -10.47
C TYR A 6 6.67 16.96 -10.88
N GLY A 7 7.83 16.31 -10.94
CA GLY A 7 9.12 16.97 -11.18
C GLY A 7 9.75 16.61 -12.51
N ASP A 8 10.75 17.40 -12.92
CA ASP A 8 11.61 17.07 -14.07
C ASP A 8 12.89 16.35 -13.58
N PRO A 9 13.06 15.05 -13.88
CA PRO A 9 14.23 14.28 -13.45
C PRO A 9 15.53 14.76 -14.09
N ARG A 10 15.48 15.58 -15.15
CA ARG A 10 16.65 16.09 -15.89
C ARG A 10 17.21 17.39 -15.31
N THR A 11 16.57 17.93 -14.27
CA THR A 11 16.99 19.18 -13.61
C THR A 11 18.41 19.07 -13.06
N TYR A 12 18.75 17.91 -12.49
CA TYR A 12 20.08 17.61 -11.97
C TYR A 12 20.68 16.49 -12.83
N THR A 13 21.95 16.62 -13.19
CA THR A 13 22.60 15.71 -14.15
C THR A 13 23.72 14.88 -13.54
N VAL A 14 24.05 15.13 -12.27
CA VAL A 14 25.12 14.37 -11.60
C VAL A 14 24.64 12.96 -11.31
N PRO A 15 25.42 11.90 -11.55
CA PRO A 15 25.01 10.56 -11.14
C PRO A 15 24.98 10.40 -9.61
N LEU A 16 24.00 9.66 -9.08
CA LEU A 16 23.89 9.35 -7.64
C LEU A 16 24.54 8.04 -7.23
N PHE A 17 24.64 7.10 -8.16
CA PHE A 17 25.05 5.73 -7.88
C PHE A 17 26.11 5.28 -8.89
N ASP A 18 27.03 4.47 -8.40
CA ASP A 18 27.99 3.71 -9.19
C ASP A 18 27.70 2.22 -9.04
N LEU A 19 27.73 1.46 -10.14
CA LEU A 19 27.56 0.02 -10.14
C LEU A 19 28.90 -0.67 -10.36
N ASP A 20 29.43 -1.33 -9.32
CA ASP A 20 30.63 -2.17 -9.41
C ASP A 20 30.24 -3.64 -9.22
N GLY A 21 30.46 -4.47 -10.24
CA GLY A 21 29.94 -5.84 -10.22
C GLY A 21 28.42 -5.86 -9.99
N THR A 22 27.98 -6.52 -8.92
CA THR A 22 26.59 -6.55 -8.43
C THR A 22 26.39 -5.68 -7.19
N GLN A 23 27.32 -4.77 -6.90
CA GLN A 23 27.27 -3.84 -5.77
C GLN A 23 26.95 -2.43 -6.24
N VAL A 24 26.00 -1.79 -5.56
CA VAL A 24 25.62 -0.40 -5.81
C VAL A 24 26.26 0.47 -4.73
N HIS A 25 27.06 1.43 -5.17
CA HIS A 25 27.71 2.41 -4.31
C HIS A 25 27.02 3.76 -4.46
N SER A 26 26.59 4.33 -3.33
CA SER A 26 26.09 5.71 -3.31
C SER A 26 27.27 6.69 -3.39
N ARG A 27 27.11 7.77 -4.16
CA ARG A 27 28.08 8.88 -4.20
C ARG A 27 27.94 9.86 -3.02
N LEU A 28 27.00 9.61 -2.12
CA LEU A 28 26.91 10.33 -0.84
C LEU A 28 28.08 9.92 0.06
N THR A 29 28.79 10.91 0.59
CA THR A 29 29.94 10.73 1.51
C THR A 29 29.50 10.47 2.95
N SER A 30 28.23 10.67 3.26
CA SER A 30 27.61 10.51 4.57
C SER A 30 26.13 10.16 4.40
N THR A 31 25.49 9.66 5.44
CA THR A 31 24.06 9.34 5.39
C THR A 31 23.20 10.59 5.66
N HIS A 32 21.92 10.53 5.28
CA HIS A 32 20.91 11.54 5.59
C HIS A 32 21.27 12.96 5.09
N ALA A 33 20.81 13.99 5.81
CA ALA A 33 20.90 15.40 5.41
C ALA A 33 22.33 15.87 5.16
N THR A 34 23.31 15.40 5.94
CA THR A 34 24.72 15.77 5.77
C THR A 34 25.27 15.30 4.43
N GLY A 35 24.95 14.07 4.02
CA GLY A 35 25.36 13.55 2.71
C GLY A 35 24.73 14.32 1.55
N VAL A 36 23.45 14.67 1.67
CA VAL A 36 22.73 15.45 0.65
C VAL A 36 23.30 16.86 0.53
N ALA A 37 23.62 17.51 1.66
CA ALA A 37 24.23 18.83 1.67
C ALA A 37 25.65 18.83 1.08
N ASP A 38 26.46 17.83 1.40
CA ASP A 38 27.80 17.67 0.82
C ASP A 38 27.73 17.39 -0.69
N LEU A 39 26.79 16.55 -1.13
CA LEU A 39 26.55 16.35 -2.56
C LEU A 39 26.20 17.68 -3.22
N ALA A 40 25.22 18.40 -2.69
CA ALA A 40 24.78 19.70 -3.21
C ALA A 40 25.96 20.69 -3.34
N ALA A 41 26.80 20.77 -2.31
CA ALA A 41 27.98 21.64 -2.30
C ALA A 41 29.02 21.22 -3.35
N ARG A 42 29.36 19.93 -3.42
CA ARG A 42 30.37 19.40 -4.38
C ARG A 42 29.91 19.50 -5.83
N THR A 43 28.60 19.40 -6.08
CA THR A 43 28.02 19.44 -7.43
C THR A 43 27.48 20.80 -7.83
N ASN A 44 27.64 21.82 -6.97
CA ASN A 44 27.03 23.14 -7.12
C ASN A 44 25.53 23.07 -7.47
N SER A 45 24.81 22.14 -6.82
CA SER A 45 23.39 21.90 -7.02
C SER A 45 22.58 22.48 -5.87
N ASP A 46 21.32 22.82 -6.13
CA ASP A 46 20.38 23.29 -5.12
C ASP A 46 19.12 22.42 -5.16
N PHE A 47 18.95 21.57 -4.15
CA PHE A 47 17.81 20.66 -4.01
C PHE A 47 16.60 21.30 -3.30
N GLY A 48 16.66 22.60 -3.04
CA GLY A 48 15.62 23.33 -2.33
C GLY A 48 15.74 23.24 -0.80
N PRO A 49 14.83 23.90 -0.07
CA PRO A 49 14.84 23.93 1.38
C PRO A 49 14.53 22.54 1.97
N PRO A 50 15.11 22.21 3.14
CA PRO A 50 14.73 21.00 3.87
C PRO A 50 13.24 21.04 4.27
N ASP A 51 12.66 19.86 4.48
CA ASP A 51 11.28 19.68 4.96
C ASP A 51 10.18 20.31 4.09
N SER A 52 10.47 20.62 2.84
CA SER A 52 9.46 21.06 1.86
C SER A 52 8.39 19.99 1.68
N LYS A 53 7.13 20.33 1.96
CA LYS A 53 5.96 19.46 1.80
C LYS A 53 5.43 19.42 0.37
N GLY A 54 6.33 19.44 -0.62
CA GLY A 54 5.99 19.41 -2.04
C GLY A 54 5.49 20.75 -2.60
N HIS A 55 5.95 21.88 -2.03
CA HIS A 55 5.60 23.23 -2.52
C HIS A 55 6.76 23.93 -3.24
N ASP A 56 7.99 23.45 -3.09
CA ASP A 56 9.17 24.00 -3.74
C ASP A 56 9.57 23.13 -4.95
N GLN A 57 9.59 23.73 -6.14
CA GLN A 57 9.88 23.02 -7.39
C GLN A 57 11.25 22.34 -7.38
N ARG A 58 12.26 22.89 -6.69
CA ARG A 58 13.59 22.26 -6.59
C ARG A 58 13.51 20.94 -5.83
N GLY A 59 12.77 20.91 -4.72
CA GLY A 59 12.53 19.69 -3.95
C GLY A 59 11.72 18.64 -4.72
N ILE A 60 10.73 19.09 -5.50
CA ILE A 60 9.95 18.21 -6.39
C ILE A 60 10.86 17.61 -7.48
N ASN A 61 11.67 18.44 -8.13
CA ASN A 61 12.65 17.99 -9.13
C ASN A 61 13.71 17.06 -8.52
N ALA A 62 14.13 17.30 -7.27
CA ALA A 62 15.07 16.45 -6.57
C ALA A 62 14.48 15.05 -6.29
N ALA A 63 13.18 14.99 -5.94
CA ALA A 63 12.47 13.73 -5.81
C ALA A 63 12.36 12.97 -7.14
N ALA A 64 12.10 13.68 -8.25
CA ALA A 64 12.07 13.11 -9.60
C ALA A 64 13.44 12.54 -10.01
N TYR A 65 14.49 13.33 -9.80
CA TYR A 65 15.88 12.95 -10.06
C TYR A 65 16.31 11.72 -9.25
N LEU A 66 16.06 11.68 -7.94
CA LEU A 66 16.40 10.52 -7.11
C LEU A 66 15.66 9.26 -7.55
N GLN A 67 14.36 9.38 -7.84
CA GLN A 67 13.54 8.27 -8.32
C GLN A 67 14.10 7.73 -9.65
N HIS A 68 14.41 8.61 -10.60
CA HIS A 68 14.97 8.25 -11.91
C HIS A 68 16.31 7.50 -11.78
N HIS A 69 17.25 8.02 -10.99
CA HIS A 69 18.55 7.36 -10.79
C HIS A 69 18.42 6.02 -10.03
N THR A 70 17.44 5.91 -9.12
CA THR A 70 17.15 4.64 -8.43
C THR A 70 16.63 3.59 -9.42
N GLU A 71 15.71 3.97 -10.30
CA GLU A 71 15.19 3.09 -11.35
C GLU A 71 16.28 2.64 -12.33
N GLN A 72 17.16 3.55 -12.74
CA GLN A 72 18.28 3.27 -13.65
C GLN A 72 19.23 2.24 -13.04
N VAL A 73 19.74 2.50 -11.82
CA VAL A 73 20.72 1.60 -11.21
C VAL A 73 20.14 0.22 -10.88
N LEU A 74 18.86 0.15 -10.51
CA LEU A 74 18.17 -1.13 -10.31
C LEU A 74 17.99 -1.90 -11.62
N THR A 75 17.67 -1.20 -12.71
CA THR A 75 17.56 -1.79 -14.05
C THR A 75 18.92 -2.37 -14.48
N GLU A 76 19.99 -1.58 -14.38
CA GLU A 76 21.35 -2.02 -14.74
C GLU A 76 21.81 -3.21 -13.88
N LEU A 77 21.52 -3.19 -12.57
CA LEU A 77 21.82 -4.29 -11.66
C LEU A 77 21.06 -5.57 -12.06
N ALA A 78 19.76 -5.46 -12.36
CA ALA A 78 18.94 -6.60 -12.77
C ALA A 78 19.44 -7.21 -14.07
N GLU A 79 19.68 -6.40 -15.11
CA GLU A 79 20.20 -6.87 -16.39
C GLU A 79 21.56 -7.54 -16.26
N LYS A 80 22.47 -6.97 -15.46
CA LYS A 80 23.79 -7.55 -15.22
C LYS A 80 23.72 -8.86 -14.45
N LEU A 81 22.83 -8.97 -13.46
CA LEU A 81 22.60 -10.21 -12.72
C LEU A 81 22.04 -11.30 -13.63
N ILE A 82 21.05 -10.97 -14.47
CA ILE A 82 20.47 -11.89 -15.44
C ILE A 82 21.51 -12.32 -16.47
N ALA A 83 22.30 -11.39 -17.01
CA ALA A 83 23.36 -11.71 -17.98
C ALA A 83 24.43 -12.65 -17.38
N THR A 84 24.73 -12.51 -16.09
CA THR A 84 25.74 -13.34 -15.40
C THR A 84 25.20 -14.72 -15.01
N THR A 85 23.92 -14.82 -14.64
CA THR A 85 23.32 -16.04 -14.08
C THR A 85 22.47 -16.83 -15.08
N GLY A 86 21.96 -16.19 -16.13
CA GLY A 86 20.95 -16.72 -17.04
C GLY A 86 19.54 -16.83 -16.43
N ILE A 87 19.30 -16.30 -15.23
CA ILE A 87 18.05 -16.47 -14.48
C ILE A 87 17.23 -15.17 -14.54
N GLY A 88 16.13 -15.18 -15.29
CA GLY A 88 15.19 -14.05 -15.41
C GLY A 88 14.14 -13.95 -14.30
N ASN A 89 14.06 -14.94 -13.39
CA ASN A 89 13.10 -14.93 -12.29
C ASN A 89 13.75 -14.29 -11.05
N LEU A 90 13.39 -13.04 -10.76
CA LEU A 90 14.05 -12.21 -9.76
C LEU A 90 13.28 -12.20 -8.42
N CYS A 91 14.03 -12.22 -7.33
CA CYS A 91 13.51 -11.99 -5.99
C CYS A 91 14.16 -10.73 -5.39
N LEU A 92 13.36 -9.79 -4.90
CA LEU A 92 13.85 -8.55 -4.28
C LEU A 92 13.50 -8.51 -2.80
N ALA A 93 14.42 -8.00 -2.00
CA ALA A 93 14.22 -7.68 -0.59
C ALA A 93 15.04 -6.43 -0.23
N GLY A 94 14.91 -5.96 1.01
CA GLY A 94 15.44 -4.69 1.49
C GLY A 94 14.46 -3.53 1.30
N GLY A 95 14.66 -2.44 2.05
CA GLY A 95 13.72 -1.32 2.07
C GLY A 95 13.47 -0.66 0.71
N VAL A 96 14.45 -0.70 -0.20
CA VAL A 96 14.32 -0.19 -1.57
C VAL A 96 13.30 -0.99 -2.39
N ALA A 97 13.12 -2.29 -2.11
CA ALA A 97 12.15 -3.14 -2.80
C ALA A 97 10.68 -2.79 -2.48
N LEU A 98 10.43 -1.89 -1.53
CA LEU A 98 9.09 -1.29 -1.33
C LEU A 98 8.77 -0.19 -2.36
N ASN A 99 9.70 0.10 -3.28
CA ASN A 99 9.51 1.07 -4.35
C ASN A 99 8.70 0.46 -5.51
N CYS A 100 7.37 0.57 -5.41
CA CYS A 100 6.45 -0.01 -6.40
C CYS A 100 6.62 0.52 -7.83
N VAL A 101 7.13 1.75 -7.99
CA VAL A 101 7.39 2.33 -9.32
C VAL A 101 8.61 1.66 -9.95
N ALA A 102 9.68 1.48 -9.18
CA ALA A 102 10.85 0.77 -9.64
C ALA A 102 10.55 -0.71 -9.92
N ASN A 103 9.77 -1.36 -9.05
CA ASN A 103 9.37 -2.75 -9.26
C ASN A 103 8.55 -2.94 -10.55
N ASP A 104 7.61 -2.04 -10.83
CA ASP A 104 6.81 -2.09 -12.07
C ASP A 104 7.69 -1.91 -13.32
N ARG A 105 8.68 -1.01 -13.24
CA ARG A 105 9.68 -0.85 -14.31
C ARG A 105 10.49 -2.14 -14.52
N LEU A 106 10.95 -2.77 -13.44
CA LEU A 106 11.75 -4.00 -13.51
C LEU A 106 10.98 -5.17 -14.13
N ARG A 107 9.72 -5.41 -13.74
CA ARG A 107 8.96 -6.54 -14.29
C ARG A 107 8.71 -6.44 -15.80
N ARG A 108 8.78 -5.22 -16.37
CA ARG A 108 8.57 -4.96 -17.80
C ARG A 108 9.83 -5.14 -18.64
N LEU A 109 10.98 -5.41 -18.02
CA LEU A 109 12.20 -5.69 -18.75
C LEU A 109 12.03 -7.00 -19.52
N PRO A 110 12.37 -7.07 -20.81
CA PRO A 110 12.23 -8.30 -21.60
C PRO A 110 13.03 -9.49 -21.06
N SER A 111 14.07 -9.22 -20.27
CA SER A 111 14.93 -10.22 -19.64
C SER A 111 14.35 -10.79 -18.34
N VAL A 112 13.31 -10.16 -17.78
CA VAL A 112 12.65 -10.59 -16.55
C VAL A 112 11.47 -11.49 -16.88
N THR A 113 11.51 -12.73 -16.37
CA THR A 113 10.46 -13.74 -16.58
C THR A 113 9.57 -13.93 -15.36
N GLY A 114 9.95 -13.36 -14.22
CA GLY A 114 9.18 -13.39 -12.98
C GLY A 114 9.78 -12.44 -11.96
N LEU A 115 8.92 -11.89 -11.10
CA LEU A 115 9.33 -10.95 -10.06
C LEU A 115 8.57 -11.27 -8.76
N PHE A 116 9.31 -11.58 -7.71
CA PHE A 116 8.76 -11.79 -6.37
C PHE A 116 9.35 -10.79 -5.38
N ILE A 117 8.48 -10.07 -4.67
CA ILE A 117 8.84 -9.21 -3.55
C ILE A 117 7.93 -9.57 -2.38
N PRO A 118 8.48 -9.94 -1.21
CA PRO A 118 7.66 -10.23 -0.05
C PRO A 118 7.02 -8.92 0.48
N PRO A 119 5.77 -8.95 0.98
CA PRO A 119 5.08 -7.77 1.51
C PRO A 119 5.90 -7.00 2.57
N PRO A 120 6.58 -7.65 3.54
CA PRO A 120 7.48 -6.98 4.47
C PRO A 120 8.93 -6.91 3.94
N ALA A 121 9.16 -6.43 2.71
CA ALA A 121 10.48 -6.46 2.09
C ALA A 121 11.60 -5.72 2.87
N SER A 122 11.25 -4.75 3.70
CA SER A 122 12.21 -4.04 4.55
C SER A 122 12.72 -4.90 5.71
N ASP A 123 13.44 -4.28 6.65
CA ASP A 123 13.94 -4.96 7.86
C ASP A 123 12.84 -5.65 8.68
N ARG A 124 11.56 -5.27 8.49
CA ARG A 124 10.40 -5.93 9.10
C ARG A 124 10.28 -7.41 8.69
N GLY A 125 10.76 -7.80 7.52
CA GLY A 125 10.73 -9.18 7.04
C GLY A 125 11.86 -10.07 7.56
N GLN A 126 12.84 -9.52 8.29
CA GLN A 126 14.02 -10.28 8.72
C GLN A 126 13.65 -11.44 9.65
N ALA A 127 12.69 -11.27 10.55
CA ALA A 127 12.25 -12.34 11.45
C ALA A 127 11.74 -13.56 10.67
N LEU A 128 10.92 -13.32 9.64
CA LEU A 128 10.41 -14.38 8.75
C LEU A 128 11.55 -15.04 7.96
N GLY A 129 12.46 -14.24 7.39
CA GLY A 129 13.63 -14.74 6.66
C GLY A 129 14.54 -15.61 7.53
N CYS A 130 14.83 -15.18 8.77
CA CYS A 130 15.61 -15.93 9.74
C CYS A 130 14.94 -17.25 10.14
N ALA A 131 13.61 -17.25 10.33
CA ALA A 131 12.87 -18.46 10.64
C ALA A 131 12.89 -19.47 9.47
N LEU A 132 12.69 -19.00 8.23
CA LEU A 132 12.78 -19.83 7.03
C LEU A 132 14.19 -20.37 6.80
N TYR A 133 15.21 -19.55 7.04
CA TYR A 133 16.60 -20.00 6.98
C TYR A 133 16.89 -21.06 8.04
N GLY A 134 16.44 -20.86 9.28
CA GLY A 134 16.55 -21.85 10.35
C GLY A 134 15.88 -23.17 10.01
N LEU A 135 14.63 -23.12 9.52
CA LEU A 135 13.90 -24.29 9.04
C LEU A 135 14.70 -25.04 7.97
N HIS A 136 15.14 -24.34 6.93
CA HIS A 136 15.92 -24.94 5.85
C HIS A 136 17.22 -25.57 6.34
N ARG A 137 17.93 -24.92 7.28
CA ARG A 137 19.19 -25.44 7.84
C ARG A 137 18.98 -26.69 8.71
N LEU A 138 17.83 -26.80 9.37
CA LEU A 138 17.52 -27.91 10.27
C LEU A 138 16.90 -29.11 9.56
N THR A 139 16.04 -28.88 8.56
CA THR A 139 15.25 -29.94 7.92
C THR A 139 15.61 -30.17 6.45
N GLY A 140 16.27 -29.21 5.80
CA GLY A 140 16.47 -29.20 4.35
C GLY A 140 15.22 -28.76 3.56
N GLU A 141 14.13 -28.42 4.25
CA GLU A 141 12.83 -28.10 3.64
C GLU A 141 12.55 -26.60 3.64
N LEU A 142 11.74 -26.15 2.68
CA LEU A 142 11.18 -24.81 2.60
C LEU A 142 9.73 -24.91 2.09
N PRO A 143 8.83 -24.00 2.51
CA PRO A 143 7.53 -23.88 1.87
C PRO A 143 7.68 -23.64 0.37
N ARG A 144 6.93 -24.38 -0.45
CA ARG A 144 6.91 -24.26 -1.92
C ARG A 144 5.55 -23.80 -2.44
N CYS A 145 4.80 -23.08 -1.61
CA CYS A 145 3.54 -22.47 -2.01
C CYS A 145 3.76 -20.98 -2.35
N PRO A 146 2.99 -20.44 -3.31
CA PRO A 146 2.91 -19.00 -3.49
C PRO A 146 2.39 -18.33 -2.22
N LEU A 147 2.97 -17.18 -1.87
CA LEU A 147 2.39 -16.29 -0.86
C LEU A 147 1.28 -15.50 -1.56
N THR A 148 0.02 -15.84 -1.29
CA THR A 148 -1.16 -15.20 -1.89
C THR A 148 -1.85 -14.21 -0.93
N ASP A 149 -1.54 -14.32 0.36
CA ASP A 149 -2.06 -13.49 1.44
C ASP A 149 -0.98 -13.28 2.50
N ASP A 150 -0.97 -12.12 3.15
CA ASP A 150 -0.04 -11.74 4.20
C ASP A 150 -0.72 -11.53 5.55
N SER A 151 -1.98 -11.93 5.71
CA SER A 151 -2.80 -11.76 6.92
C SER A 151 -2.41 -12.66 8.11
N PHE A 152 -1.12 -12.70 8.46
CA PHE A 152 -0.57 -13.54 9.53
C PHE A 152 -0.85 -13.06 10.96
N GLY A 153 -1.48 -11.89 11.11
CA GLY A 153 -1.82 -11.32 12.41
C GLY A 153 -2.89 -12.10 13.17
N ARG A 154 -3.18 -11.65 14.40
CA ARG A 154 -4.18 -12.32 15.24
C ARG A 154 -5.59 -12.15 14.64
N THR A 155 -6.35 -13.25 14.60
CA THR A 155 -7.79 -13.22 14.33
C THR A 155 -8.56 -12.95 15.62
N TYR A 156 -9.63 -12.17 15.53
CA TYR A 156 -10.53 -11.86 16.65
C TYR A 156 -11.91 -12.43 16.34
N ASP A 157 -12.48 -13.19 17.27
CA ASP A 157 -13.81 -13.76 17.14
C ASP A 157 -14.89 -12.76 17.57
N ASP A 158 -16.16 -13.16 17.43
CA ASP A 158 -17.31 -12.34 17.82
C ASP A 158 -17.27 -11.96 19.31
N TYR A 159 -16.72 -12.82 20.18
CA TYR A 159 -16.59 -12.53 21.59
C TYR A 159 -15.58 -11.41 21.85
N ASP A 160 -14.39 -11.49 21.25
CA ASP A 160 -13.36 -10.46 21.31
C ASP A 160 -13.91 -9.10 20.81
N ILE A 161 -14.67 -9.10 19.71
CA ILE A 161 -15.24 -7.90 19.11
C ILE A 161 -16.36 -7.32 19.98
N GLU A 162 -17.31 -8.14 20.43
CA GLU A 162 -18.39 -7.69 21.32
C GLU A 162 -17.84 -7.11 22.63
N LEU A 163 -16.78 -7.70 23.17
CA LEU A 163 -16.13 -7.20 24.36
C LEU A 163 -15.56 -5.80 24.14
N ALA A 164 -14.92 -5.56 22.99
CA ALA A 164 -14.39 -4.25 22.63
C ALA A 164 -15.50 -3.21 22.35
N LEU A 165 -16.63 -3.63 21.77
CA LEU A 165 -17.81 -2.77 21.57
C LEU A 165 -18.40 -2.31 22.91
N LYS A 166 -18.43 -3.20 23.92
CA LYS A 166 -19.00 -2.92 25.25
C LYS A 166 -18.04 -2.18 26.17
N ARG A 167 -16.72 -2.28 25.97
CA ARG A 167 -15.70 -1.68 26.85
C ARG A 167 -15.07 -0.42 26.29
N ASP A 168 -14.64 0.46 27.19
CA ASP A 168 -13.85 1.63 26.83
C ASP A 168 -12.53 1.17 26.16
N PRO A 169 -12.16 1.70 24.98
CA PRO A 169 -11.07 1.16 24.19
C PRO A 169 -9.70 1.58 24.73
N ARG A 170 -9.63 2.63 25.56
CA ARG A 170 -8.38 3.11 26.17
C ARG A 170 -8.01 2.29 27.40
N SER A 171 -9.01 1.87 28.18
CA SER A 171 -8.80 1.05 29.38
C SER A 171 -8.93 -0.45 29.13
N GLY A 172 -9.80 -0.88 28.21
CA GLY A 172 -10.08 -2.30 27.93
C GLY A 172 -10.73 -3.08 29.09
N LEU A 173 -10.99 -2.42 30.22
CA LEU A 173 -11.37 -3.04 31.50
C LEU A 173 -12.72 -2.57 32.03
N VAL A 174 -13.16 -1.37 31.63
CA VAL A 174 -14.41 -0.76 32.13
C VAL A 174 -15.47 -0.81 31.04
N GLU A 175 -16.67 -1.26 31.38
CA GLU A 175 -17.82 -1.18 30.48
C GLU A 175 -18.19 0.28 30.21
N ARG A 176 -18.61 0.57 28.97
CA ARG A 176 -19.04 1.91 28.58
C ARG A 176 -20.36 2.21 29.26
N THR A 177 -20.39 3.29 30.04
CA THR A 177 -21.66 3.82 30.58
C THR A 177 -22.51 4.47 29.48
N VAL A 178 -21.87 5.06 28.46
CA VAL A 178 -22.51 5.65 27.28
C VAL A 178 -21.68 5.30 26.05
N ALA A 179 -22.28 4.64 25.06
CA ALA A 179 -21.61 4.34 23.81
C ALA A 179 -21.71 5.55 22.85
N PRO A 180 -20.60 6.05 22.27
CA PRO A 180 -20.63 7.16 21.30
C PRO A 180 -21.10 6.71 19.90
N PHE A 181 -21.56 5.46 19.76
CA PHE A 181 -21.97 4.83 18.52
C PHE A 181 -23.08 3.81 18.79
N THR A 182 -23.82 3.47 17.74
CA THR A 182 -24.68 2.29 17.67
C THR A 182 -23.98 1.17 16.94
N TRP A 183 -24.32 -0.07 17.26
CA TRP A 183 -23.83 -1.22 16.51
C TRP A 183 -24.92 -2.28 16.38
N ARG A 184 -24.83 -3.06 15.31
CA ARG A 184 -25.70 -4.21 15.04
C ARG A 184 -24.91 -5.30 14.34
N ARG A 185 -25.34 -6.55 14.49
CA ARG A 185 -24.85 -7.65 13.65
C ARG A 185 -25.47 -7.51 12.24
N ASP A 186 -24.71 -7.90 11.24
CA ASP A 186 -25.12 -7.92 9.84
C ASP A 186 -24.83 -9.31 9.25
N ASP A 187 -25.80 -9.87 8.55
CA ASP A 187 -25.67 -11.21 7.96
C ASP A 187 -24.77 -11.20 6.70
N ASP A 188 -24.65 -10.04 6.03
CA ASP A 188 -23.77 -9.83 4.89
C ASP A 188 -23.08 -8.47 4.98
N ILE A 189 -22.06 -8.42 5.84
CA ILE A 189 -21.27 -7.20 6.07
C ILE A 189 -20.58 -6.70 4.78
N ALA A 190 -20.29 -7.59 3.83
CA ALA A 190 -19.64 -7.24 2.57
C ALA A 190 -20.61 -6.48 1.65
N ALA A 191 -21.84 -6.95 1.49
CA ALA A 191 -22.89 -6.26 0.75
C ALA A 191 -23.24 -4.91 1.40
N THR A 192 -23.37 -4.88 2.73
CA THR A 192 -23.62 -3.64 3.48
C THR A 192 -22.49 -2.63 3.29
N ALA A 193 -21.23 -3.06 3.38
CA ALA A 193 -20.08 -2.19 3.13
C ALA A 193 -20.05 -1.67 1.69
N ALA A 194 -20.35 -2.51 0.70
CA ALA A 194 -20.43 -2.12 -0.70
C ALA A 194 -21.49 -1.04 -0.95
N GLN A 195 -22.68 -1.17 -0.34
CA GLN A 195 -23.72 -0.15 -0.43
C GLN A 195 -23.29 1.18 0.22
N LEU A 196 -22.69 1.13 1.42
CA LEU A 196 -22.17 2.32 2.10
C LEU A 196 -21.12 3.04 1.24
N LEU A 197 -20.21 2.29 0.62
CA LEU A 197 -19.24 2.85 -0.31
C LEU A 197 -19.92 3.49 -1.52
N ALA A 198 -20.90 2.81 -2.13
CA ALA A 198 -21.64 3.34 -3.27
C ALA A 198 -22.41 4.63 -2.94
N ASP A 199 -22.83 4.79 -1.68
CA ASP A 199 -23.46 6.00 -1.13
C ASP A 199 -22.44 7.10 -0.75
N GLY A 200 -21.15 6.90 -1.05
CA GLY A 200 -20.07 7.85 -0.82
C GLY A 200 -19.56 7.91 0.62
N LYS A 201 -19.81 6.88 1.44
CA LYS A 201 -19.32 6.80 2.82
C LYS A 201 -17.85 6.38 2.87
N LEU A 202 -17.14 6.88 3.88
CA LEU A 202 -15.82 6.40 4.30
C LEU A 202 -16.00 5.33 5.37
N ILE A 203 -15.52 4.11 5.09
CA ILE A 203 -15.69 2.99 6.01
C ILE A 203 -14.35 2.50 6.55
N GLY A 204 -14.30 2.23 7.85
CA GLY A 204 -13.28 1.36 8.43
C GLY A 204 -13.64 -0.10 8.16
N TRP A 205 -12.65 -0.91 7.79
CA TRP A 205 -12.80 -2.32 7.46
C TRP A 205 -11.79 -3.14 8.27
N PHE A 206 -12.31 -3.93 9.21
CA PHE A 206 -11.54 -4.77 10.12
C PHE A 206 -12.01 -6.22 10.00
N GLN A 207 -11.20 -7.07 9.36
CA GLN A 207 -11.54 -8.48 9.10
C GLN A 207 -10.33 -9.39 9.27
N GLY A 208 -10.54 -10.60 9.81
CA GLY A 208 -9.50 -11.63 9.90
C GLY A 208 -8.22 -11.21 10.64
N GLY A 209 -7.10 -11.89 10.33
CA GLY A 209 -5.77 -11.51 10.76
C GLY A 209 -5.29 -10.22 10.08
N SER A 210 -4.40 -9.46 10.71
CA SER A 210 -3.79 -8.26 10.10
C SER A 210 -2.68 -8.61 9.11
N GLU A 211 -2.46 -7.70 8.16
CA GLU A 211 -1.44 -7.80 7.12
C GLU A 211 -0.01 -7.69 7.68
N LEU A 212 0.92 -8.48 7.14
CA LEU A 212 2.34 -8.40 7.46
C LEU A 212 3.06 -7.39 6.56
N GLY A 213 3.08 -6.12 6.97
CA GLY A 213 3.85 -5.12 6.23
C GLY A 213 3.43 -3.68 6.49
N PRO A 214 3.82 -2.76 5.59
CA PRO A 214 3.44 -1.35 5.69
C PRO A 214 2.16 -1.01 4.91
N ARG A 215 1.44 -2.01 4.36
CA ARG A 215 0.26 -1.83 3.52
C ARG A 215 -0.94 -2.51 4.17
N ALA A 216 -2.09 -1.85 4.11
CA ALA A 216 -3.36 -2.52 4.34
C ALA A 216 -3.84 -3.09 3.01
N LEU A 217 -4.27 -4.34 3.03
CA LEU A 217 -4.59 -5.17 1.89
C LEU A 217 -5.97 -5.83 2.08
N GLY A 218 -6.90 -5.12 2.74
CA GLY A 218 -8.28 -5.58 2.91
C GLY A 218 -8.57 -6.30 4.22
N HIS A 219 -7.69 -6.16 5.22
CA HIS A 219 -7.91 -6.68 6.57
C HIS A 219 -7.95 -5.57 7.62
N ARG A 220 -7.12 -4.53 7.48
CA ARG A 220 -7.10 -3.33 8.34
C ARG A 220 -7.10 -2.09 7.47
N SER A 221 -8.21 -1.86 6.77
CA SER A 221 -8.33 -0.87 5.71
C SER A 221 -9.30 0.26 6.04
N ILE A 222 -9.05 1.45 5.51
CA ILE A 222 -10.10 2.44 5.27
C ILE A 222 -10.42 2.37 3.79
N LEU A 223 -11.71 2.24 3.48
CA LEU A 223 -12.21 2.09 2.12
C LEU A 223 -13.04 3.32 1.71
N ALA A 224 -13.00 3.66 0.43
CA ALA A 224 -13.79 4.73 -0.16
C ALA A 224 -14.17 4.43 -1.62
N ASP A 225 -15.15 5.18 -2.14
CA ASP A 225 -15.52 5.15 -3.55
C ASP A 225 -14.42 5.81 -4.42
N PRO A 226 -13.82 5.10 -5.39
CA PRO A 226 -12.80 5.67 -6.26
C PRO A 226 -13.35 6.48 -7.44
N ARG A 227 -14.67 6.42 -7.72
CA ARG A 227 -15.30 7.02 -8.91
C ARG A 227 -15.29 8.54 -8.92
N SER A 228 -15.08 9.16 -7.75
CA SER A 228 -14.93 10.60 -7.62
C SER A 228 -13.67 10.94 -6.82
N THR A 229 -13.16 12.16 -7.01
CA THR A 229 -12.11 12.68 -6.14
C THR A 229 -12.65 13.09 -4.77
N GLN A 230 -13.97 13.21 -4.58
CA GLN A 230 -14.55 13.64 -3.32
C GLN A 230 -14.22 12.68 -2.17
N GLY A 231 -14.28 11.36 -2.41
CA GLY A 231 -13.89 10.36 -1.41
C GLY A 231 -12.42 10.47 -1.02
N ARG A 232 -11.53 10.61 -2.02
CA ARG A 232 -10.10 10.86 -1.81
C ARG A 232 -9.84 12.16 -1.03
N ASP A 233 -10.47 13.24 -1.44
CA ASP A 233 -10.25 14.57 -0.87
C ASP A 233 -10.80 14.62 0.56
N ALA A 234 -11.98 14.05 0.80
CA ALA A 234 -12.54 13.87 2.14
C ALA A 234 -11.61 13.06 3.03
N LEU A 235 -11.07 11.93 2.54
CA LEU A 235 -10.16 11.09 3.32
C LEU A 235 -8.83 11.80 3.63
N ASN A 236 -8.30 12.58 2.69
CA ASN A 236 -7.11 13.41 2.91
C ASN A 236 -7.35 14.51 3.95
N HIS A 237 -8.48 15.21 3.88
CA HIS A 237 -8.77 16.34 4.76
C HIS A 237 -9.25 15.93 6.15
N ARG A 238 -10.14 14.94 6.23
CA ARG A 238 -10.83 14.51 7.46
C ARG A 238 -10.06 13.49 8.29
N ILE A 239 -9.20 12.69 7.64
CA ILE A 239 -8.58 11.53 8.31
C ILE A 239 -7.06 11.59 8.20
N LYS A 240 -6.51 11.62 6.98
CA LYS A 240 -5.07 11.38 6.79
C LYS A 240 -4.18 12.60 7.00
N HIS A 241 -4.73 13.80 6.79
CA HIS A 241 -3.99 15.05 6.85
C HIS A 241 -2.68 15.02 6.04
N ARG A 242 -2.69 14.32 4.90
CA ARG A 242 -1.52 14.06 4.04
C ARG A 242 -1.36 15.13 2.97
N GLU A 243 -0.17 15.18 2.39
CA GLU A 243 0.12 16.08 1.29
C GLU A 243 -0.70 15.71 0.03
N PRO A 244 -1.17 16.69 -0.77
CA PRO A 244 -2.08 16.45 -1.89
C PRO A 244 -1.56 15.50 -2.97
N PHE A 245 -0.24 15.35 -3.09
CA PHE A 245 0.40 14.52 -4.12
C PHE A 245 0.43 13.02 -3.79
N ARG A 246 0.05 12.61 -2.55
CA ARG A 246 0.05 11.20 -2.17
C ARG A 246 -1.20 10.49 -2.71
N PRO A 247 -1.06 9.50 -3.62
CA PRO A 247 -2.20 8.73 -4.09
C PRO A 247 -2.69 7.74 -3.04
N PHE A 248 -3.94 7.31 -3.21
CA PHE A 248 -4.44 6.06 -2.64
C PHE A 248 -4.35 4.93 -3.64
N ALA A 249 -4.55 3.71 -3.17
CA ALA A 249 -4.38 2.50 -3.96
C ALA A 249 -5.75 1.94 -4.39
N PRO A 250 -5.90 1.47 -5.62
CA PRO A 250 -7.04 0.63 -5.99
C PRO A 250 -6.88 -0.79 -5.47
N ALA A 251 -7.99 -1.39 -5.07
CA ALA A 251 -8.17 -2.83 -4.92
C ALA A 251 -9.21 -3.32 -5.93
N ILE A 252 -8.90 -4.41 -6.62
CA ILE A 252 -9.72 -5.03 -7.68
C ILE A 252 -9.59 -6.55 -7.57
N LEU A 253 -10.58 -7.31 -8.05
CA LEU A 253 -10.45 -8.76 -8.16
C LEU A 253 -9.30 -9.13 -9.12
N GLU A 254 -8.65 -10.26 -8.86
CA GLU A 254 -7.53 -10.71 -9.70
C GLU A 254 -7.95 -10.90 -11.17
N ASP A 255 -9.12 -11.49 -11.41
CA ASP A 255 -9.64 -11.80 -12.74
C ASP A 255 -9.91 -10.53 -13.57
N ASP A 256 -10.30 -9.41 -12.93
CA ASP A 256 -10.54 -8.13 -13.61
C ASP A 256 -9.27 -7.26 -13.72
N GLY A 257 -8.17 -7.66 -13.07
CA GLY A 257 -7.00 -6.81 -12.88
C GLY A 257 -6.34 -6.35 -14.18
N SER A 258 -6.20 -7.25 -15.16
CA SER A 258 -5.54 -6.95 -16.44
C SER A 258 -6.42 -6.15 -17.40
N ASP A 259 -7.73 -6.15 -17.19
CA ASP A 259 -8.67 -5.35 -17.98
C ASP A 259 -8.60 -3.87 -17.59
N TRP A 260 -8.26 -3.57 -16.33
CA TRP A 260 -8.20 -2.21 -15.79
C TRP A 260 -6.80 -1.62 -15.71
N PHE A 261 -5.79 -2.48 -15.54
CA PHE A 261 -4.41 -2.08 -15.34
C PHE A 261 -3.49 -2.85 -16.28
N ASP A 262 -2.42 -2.21 -16.72
CA ASP A 262 -1.41 -2.82 -17.58
C ASP A 262 -0.53 -3.81 -16.79
N LEU A 263 -1.13 -4.95 -16.41
CA LEU A 263 -0.53 -6.02 -15.62
C LEU A 263 -0.08 -7.21 -16.48
N ASP A 264 -0.64 -7.39 -17.68
CA ASP A 264 -0.32 -8.50 -18.60
C ASP A 264 -0.38 -9.87 -17.88
N GLY A 265 -1.47 -10.12 -17.15
CA GLY A 265 -1.66 -11.34 -16.34
C GLY A 265 -0.84 -11.40 -15.05
N THR A 266 -0.01 -10.40 -14.75
CA THR A 266 0.79 -10.35 -13.52
C THR A 266 -0.09 -10.05 -12.31
N ARG A 267 0.02 -10.87 -11.26
CA ARG A 267 -0.63 -10.63 -9.97
C ARG A 267 0.07 -9.50 -9.20
N SER A 268 -0.70 -8.66 -8.51
CA SER A 268 -0.21 -7.61 -7.61
C SER A 268 -0.90 -7.67 -6.25
N PRO A 269 -0.78 -8.76 -5.46
CA PRO A 269 -1.52 -8.92 -4.21
C PRO A 269 -1.09 -7.95 -3.09
N PHE A 270 0.11 -7.37 -3.19
CA PHE A 270 0.74 -6.65 -2.06
C PHE A 270 0.91 -5.14 -2.27
N MET A 271 0.27 -4.54 -3.29
CA MET A 271 0.49 -3.13 -3.66
C MET A 271 1.98 -2.79 -3.89
N LEU A 272 2.73 -3.71 -4.51
CA LEU A 272 4.15 -3.57 -4.79
C LEU A 272 4.45 -3.27 -6.26
N LEU A 273 3.42 -3.10 -7.08
CA LEU A 273 3.49 -2.66 -8.48
C LEU A 273 2.65 -1.39 -8.66
N ALA A 274 3.06 -0.54 -9.60
CA ALA A 274 2.36 0.69 -9.97
C ALA A 274 2.16 0.76 -11.50
N PRO A 275 1.38 -0.18 -12.08
CA PRO A 275 1.10 -0.18 -13.51
C PRO A 275 0.33 1.07 -13.94
N THR A 276 0.39 1.37 -15.25
CA THR A 276 -0.49 2.33 -15.90
C THR A 276 -1.93 1.82 -15.88
N VAL A 277 -2.88 2.70 -15.59
CA VAL A 277 -4.31 2.42 -15.72
C VAL A 277 -4.71 2.48 -17.19
N GLN A 278 -5.53 1.53 -17.66
CA GLN A 278 -6.00 1.58 -19.04
C GLN A 278 -6.74 2.91 -19.32
N PRO A 279 -6.45 3.60 -20.45
CA PRO A 279 -6.94 4.95 -20.70
C PRO A 279 -8.47 5.13 -20.61
N GLU A 280 -9.23 4.11 -21.04
CA GLU A 280 -10.68 4.06 -20.99
C GLU A 280 -11.23 4.02 -19.56
N HIS A 281 -10.47 3.42 -18.63
CA HIS A 281 -10.86 3.21 -17.24
C HIS A 281 -10.39 4.32 -16.31
N ALA A 282 -9.32 5.04 -16.67
CA ALA A 282 -8.72 6.07 -15.82
C ALA A 282 -9.72 7.17 -15.38
N LYS A 283 -10.69 7.52 -16.25
CA LYS A 283 -11.73 8.52 -15.93
C LYS A 283 -12.83 7.99 -15.00
N LEU A 284 -12.96 6.67 -14.88
CA LEU A 284 -13.97 6.02 -14.04
C LEU A 284 -13.51 5.88 -12.58
N ILE A 285 -12.20 5.99 -12.31
CA ILE A 285 -11.61 5.82 -10.97
C ILE A 285 -10.64 6.95 -10.58
N PRO A 286 -10.98 8.23 -10.81
CA PRO A 286 -10.05 9.35 -10.60
C PRO A 286 -9.55 9.50 -9.16
N GLY A 287 -10.20 8.87 -8.17
CA GLY A 287 -9.78 8.87 -6.77
C GLY A 287 -8.47 8.11 -6.51
N VAL A 288 -8.05 7.23 -7.42
CA VAL A 288 -6.89 6.33 -7.25
C VAL A 288 -5.84 6.41 -8.37
N VAL A 289 -6.09 7.19 -9.42
CA VAL A 289 -5.14 7.42 -10.52
C VAL A 289 -4.19 8.58 -10.18
N HIS A 290 -2.89 8.37 -10.37
CA HIS A 290 -1.87 9.39 -10.19
C HIS A 290 -1.78 10.34 -11.41
N ILE A 291 -1.06 11.46 -11.28
CA ILE A 291 -0.96 12.47 -12.34
C ILE A 291 -0.27 11.95 -13.62
N ASP A 292 0.57 10.91 -13.48
CA ASP A 292 1.25 10.23 -14.58
C ASP A 292 0.43 9.05 -15.16
N GLY A 293 -0.82 8.86 -14.70
CA GLY A 293 -1.70 7.79 -15.16
C GLY A 293 -1.43 6.42 -14.52
N THR A 294 -0.50 6.32 -13.58
CA THR A 294 -0.24 5.07 -12.84
C THR A 294 -1.13 4.93 -11.61
N ALA A 295 -1.28 3.68 -11.13
CA ALA A 295 -1.91 3.42 -9.84
C ALA A 295 -1.26 2.23 -9.15
N ARG A 296 -1.08 2.32 -7.82
CA ARG A 296 -0.46 1.25 -7.04
C ARG A 296 -1.50 0.19 -6.66
N VAL A 297 -1.73 -0.76 -7.55
CA VAL A 297 -2.86 -1.70 -7.50
C VAL A 297 -2.66 -2.88 -6.55
N GLN A 298 -3.73 -3.27 -5.87
CA GLN A 298 -3.91 -4.56 -5.23
C GLN A 298 -4.85 -5.44 -6.07
N THR A 299 -4.39 -6.61 -6.52
CA THR A 299 -5.26 -7.66 -7.05
C THR A 299 -5.67 -8.63 -5.94
N VAL A 300 -6.96 -8.91 -5.80
CA VAL A 300 -7.51 -9.73 -4.72
C VAL A 300 -7.91 -11.10 -5.25
N ASP A 301 -7.26 -12.15 -4.74
CA ASP A 301 -7.66 -13.53 -4.99
C ASP A 301 -8.88 -13.85 -4.10
N SER A 302 -9.99 -14.22 -4.75
CA SER A 302 -11.25 -14.55 -4.07
C SER A 302 -11.12 -15.73 -3.13
N ASN A 303 -10.17 -16.66 -3.35
CA ASN A 303 -9.92 -17.78 -2.45
C ASN A 303 -9.15 -17.36 -1.20
N ALA A 304 -8.30 -16.35 -1.32
CA ALA A 304 -7.42 -15.89 -0.25
C ALA A 304 -8.14 -14.92 0.70
N ASN A 305 -8.94 -13.98 0.16
CA ASN A 305 -9.69 -13.01 0.95
C ASN A 305 -11.15 -12.90 0.46
N GLN A 306 -11.95 -13.93 0.77
CA GLN A 306 -13.33 -14.07 0.32
C GLN A 306 -14.23 -12.89 0.70
N ARG A 307 -14.10 -12.36 1.94
CA ARG A 307 -14.94 -11.25 2.41
C ARG A 307 -14.62 -9.96 1.67
N PHE A 308 -13.35 -9.66 1.46
CA PHE A 308 -12.97 -8.44 0.73
C PHE A 308 -13.27 -8.56 -0.76
N ALA A 309 -13.07 -9.74 -1.36
CA ALA A 309 -13.49 -10.03 -2.72
C ALA A 309 -15.00 -9.85 -2.91
N SER A 310 -15.81 -10.37 -1.97
CA SER A 310 -17.28 -10.20 -1.99
C SER A 310 -17.70 -8.73 -1.89
N LEU A 311 -16.98 -7.92 -1.11
CA LEU A 311 -17.24 -6.47 -1.04
C LEU A 311 -16.95 -5.80 -2.39
N ILE A 312 -15.81 -6.11 -3.01
CA ILE A 312 -15.42 -5.54 -4.32
C ILE A 312 -16.43 -5.94 -5.40
N ASP A 313 -16.84 -7.21 -5.43
CA ASP A 313 -17.82 -7.73 -6.39
C ASP A 313 -19.20 -7.08 -6.23
N ASN A 314 -19.70 -6.99 -4.99
CA ASN A 314 -20.94 -6.28 -4.70
C ASN A 314 -20.85 -4.80 -5.11
N PHE A 315 -19.73 -4.14 -4.82
CA PHE A 315 -19.52 -2.74 -5.22
C PHE A 315 -19.51 -2.60 -6.75
N GLY A 316 -18.83 -3.50 -7.45
CA GLY A 316 -18.85 -3.58 -8.91
C GLY A 316 -20.25 -3.77 -9.48
N THR A 317 -21.04 -4.65 -8.89
CA THR A 317 -22.44 -4.91 -9.27
C THR A 317 -23.32 -3.67 -9.08
N ILE A 318 -23.16 -2.95 -7.97
CA ILE A 318 -23.95 -1.74 -7.67
C ILE A 318 -23.56 -0.58 -8.59
N THR A 319 -22.27 -0.42 -8.89
CA THR A 319 -21.73 0.81 -9.46
C THR A 319 -21.30 0.72 -10.91
N GLY A 320 -21.14 -0.50 -11.44
CA GLY A 320 -20.49 -0.77 -12.72
C GLY A 320 -18.96 -0.63 -12.70
N VAL A 321 -18.35 -0.41 -11.52
CA VAL A 321 -16.89 -0.22 -11.37
C VAL A 321 -16.36 -1.20 -10.30
N PRO A 322 -15.64 -2.28 -10.67
CA PRO A 322 -15.17 -3.31 -9.76
C PRO A 322 -13.88 -2.89 -9.01
N VAL A 323 -13.78 -1.62 -8.62
CA VAL A 323 -12.60 -1.07 -7.96
C VAL A 323 -13.02 -0.37 -6.69
N VAL A 324 -12.28 -0.60 -5.61
CA VAL A 324 -12.45 0.13 -4.34
C VAL A 324 -11.15 0.85 -3.99
N LEU A 325 -11.24 2.08 -3.47
CA LEU A 325 -10.09 2.78 -2.93
C LEU A 325 -9.72 2.15 -1.58
N ASN A 326 -8.48 1.70 -1.43
CA ASN A 326 -7.95 1.11 -0.21
C ASN A 326 -6.77 1.94 0.35
N THR A 327 -6.80 2.19 1.65
CA THR A 327 -5.69 2.80 2.40
C THR A 327 -5.59 2.22 3.81
N SER A 328 -4.46 2.45 4.48
CA SER A 328 -4.20 1.93 5.82
C SER A 328 -5.25 2.38 6.83
N PHE A 329 -5.72 1.51 7.72
CA PHE A 329 -6.60 1.92 8.82
C PHE A 329 -5.77 2.44 9.99
N ASN A 330 -5.60 3.76 10.02
CA ASN A 330 -4.88 4.53 11.02
C ASN A 330 -5.10 6.04 10.80
N ASP A 331 -4.69 6.89 11.72
CA ASP A 331 -4.40 8.31 11.43
C ASP A 331 -2.87 8.55 11.49
N ARG A 332 -2.36 8.95 12.66
CA ARG A 332 -0.92 9.21 12.92
C ARG A 332 -0.23 8.11 13.72
N GLU A 333 -0.87 6.96 13.80
CA GLU A 333 -0.43 5.77 14.53
C GLU A 333 -0.08 4.62 13.54
N PRO A 334 0.49 3.49 14.00
CA PRO A 334 0.56 2.27 13.20
C PRO A 334 -0.81 1.82 12.68
N ILE A 335 -0.84 0.85 11.75
CA ILE A 335 -2.11 0.23 11.35
C ILE A 335 -2.75 -0.41 12.59
N VAL A 336 -4.06 -0.24 12.75
CA VAL A 336 -4.80 -0.80 13.90
C VAL A 336 -4.66 -2.33 13.93
N GLU A 337 -4.43 -2.90 15.11
CA GLU A 337 -4.24 -4.34 15.27
C GLU A 337 -5.46 -4.99 15.94
N THR A 338 -5.89 -4.43 17.07
CA THR A 338 -6.97 -4.98 17.90
C THR A 338 -8.33 -4.34 17.58
N PRO A 339 -9.46 -4.99 17.95
CA PRO A 339 -10.77 -4.36 17.90
C PRO A 339 -10.85 -3.04 18.69
N ALA A 340 -10.14 -2.95 19.81
CA ALA A 340 -10.08 -1.73 20.61
C ALA A 340 -9.36 -0.59 19.87
N ASP A 341 -8.24 -0.88 19.19
CA ASP A 341 -7.53 0.09 18.35
C ASP A 341 -8.45 0.58 17.22
N ALA A 342 -9.11 -0.33 16.51
CA ALA A 342 -10.02 0.02 15.42
C ALA A 342 -11.18 0.92 15.89
N LEU A 343 -11.75 0.62 17.05
CA LEU A 343 -12.81 1.45 17.65
C LEU A 343 -12.28 2.80 18.13
N ALA A 344 -11.07 2.87 18.69
CA ALA A 344 -10.44 4.12 19.10
C ALA A 344 -10.20 5.02 17.88
N THR A 345 -9.55 4.51 16.84
CA THR A 345 -9.33 5.24 15.57
C THR A 345 -10.65 5.64 14.92
N PHE A 346 -11.66 4.76 14.90
CA PHE A 346 -12.99 5.09 14.38
C PHE A 346 -13.65 6.25 15.14
N GLN A 347 -13.54 6.28 16.47
CA GLN A 347 -14.09 7.37 17.28
C GLN A 347 -13.35 8.69 17.03
N ASP A 348 -12.02 8.64 16.91
CA ASP A 348 -11.14 9.81 16.80
C ASP A 348 -11.01 10.37 15.36
N THR A 349 -11.51 9.65 14.35
CA THR A 349 -11.48 10.08 12.93
C THR A 349 -12.89 10.29 12.39
N ASP A 350 -13.07 11.06 11.31
CA ASP A 350 -14.41 11.22 10.72
C ASP A 350 -14.80 10.05 9.79
N LEU A 351 -14.56 8.80 10.18
CA LEU A 351 -15.15 7.66 9.48
C LEU A 351 -16.68 7.66 9.66
N ASP A 352 -17.41 7.33 8.60
CA ASP A 352 -18.87 7.32 8.62
C ASP A 352 -19.42 6.02 9.24
N ALA A 353 -18.73 4.91 9.00
CA ALA A 353 -19.04 3.61 9.59
C ALA A 353 -17.77 2.75 9.80
N LEU A 354 -17.87 1.74 10.67
CA LEU A 354 -16.86 0.70 10.85
C LEU A 354 -17.53 -0.67 10.69
N CYS A 355 -17.03 -1.45 9.75
CA CYS A 355 -17.36 -2.86 9.56
C CYS A 355 -16.28 -3.71 10.23
N ILE A 356 -16.61 -4.34 11.36
CA ILE A 356 -15.68 -5.13 12.17
C ILE A 356 -16.25 -6.53 12.45
N GLY A 357 -15.61 -7.56 11.87
CA GLY A 357 -16.22 -8.90 11.83
C GLY A 357 -17.59 -8.83 11.15
N ASP A 358 -18.61 -9.37 11.80
CA ASP A 358 -20.01 -9.33 11.33
C ASP A 358 -20.80 -8.12 11.91
N PHE A 359 -20.12 -7.11 12.45
CA PHE A 359 -20.77 -5.97 13.10
C PHE A 359 -20.59 -4.69 12.29
N LEU A 360 -21.70 -3.99 12.08
CA LEU A 360 -21.72 -2.62 11.60
C LEU A 360 -21.78 -1.66 12.81
N VAL A 361 -20.86 -0.71 12.86
CA VAL A 361 -20.77 0.33 13.89
C VAL A 361 -20.92 1.70 13.24
N GLU A 362 -21.82 2.53 13.76
CA GLU A 362 -22.14 3.85 13.22
C GLU A 362 -22.15 4.90 14.34
N LYS A 363 -21.60 6.09 14.09
CA LYS A 363 -21.58 7.17 15.09
C LYS A 363 -23.00 7.68 15.35
N LEU A 364 -23.27 8.01 16.61
CA LEU A 364 -24.48 8.77 16.97
C LEU A 364 -24.36 10.17 16.39
N ARG A 365 -25.31 10.58 15.54
CA ARG A 365 -25.37 11.92 14.95
C ARG A 365 -26.06 12.92 15.86
#